data_AF-A0A6A4IDU5-F1
#
_entry.id   AF-A0A6A4IDU5-F1
#
_cell.length_a   1.000
_cell.length_b   1.000
_cell.length_c   1.000
_cell.angle_alpha   90.00
_cell.angle_beta   90.00
_cell.angle_gamma   90.00
#
_symmetry.space_group_name_H-M   'P 1'
#
loop_
_entity.id
_entity.type
_entity.pdbx_description
1 polymer ?
#
loop_
_entity_poly.entity_id
_entity_poly.type
_entity_poly.pdbx_seq_one_letter_code
_entity_poly.pdbx_strand_id
1 'polypeptide(L)' 'VAHMDIKPDNLVLDMDRDRDSITLKVIDFNNSIIGTSHDVQSGERGTTGYMAPEVEGHEWYSPILADLYSCG' A
#
# COMPACT_ATOMS: atom_id res chain seq x y z
N VAL A 1 1.33 8.61 5.64
CA VAL A 1 0.93 7.23 5.97
C VAL A 1 1.24 6.40 4.74
N ALA A 2 1.89 5.26 4.92
CA ALA A 2 2.06 4.27 3.86
C ALA A 2 1.12 3.09 4.12
N HIS A 3 0.47 2.56 3.09
CA HIS A 3 -0.47 1.45 3.15
C HIS A 3 0.25 0.11 3.34
N MET A 4 1.36 -0.11 2.64
CA MET A 4 2.21 -1.31 2.66
C MET A 4 1.54 -2.60 2.14
N ASP A 5 0.39 -2.50 1.46
CA ASP A 5 -0.30 -3.65 0.88
C ASP A 5 -1.26 -3.23 -0.25
N ILE A 6 -0.79 -2.35 -1.14
CA ILE A 6 -1.57 -1.93 -2.32
C ILE A 6 -1.58 -3.09 -3.32
N LYS A 7 -2.77 -3.62 -3.59
CA LYS A 7 -3.02 -4.73 -4.53
C LYS A 7 -4.49 -4.72 -4.96
N PRO A 8 -4.86 -5.39 -6.08
CA PRO A 8 -6.23 -5.40 -6.59
C PRO A 8 -7.28 -5.80 -5.55
N ASP A 9 -7.00 -6.78 -4.68
CA ASP A 9 -7.91 -7.25 -3.64
C ASP A 9 -8.26 -6.18 -2.60
N ASN A 10 -7.38 -5.18 -2.42
CA ASN A 10 -7.57 -4.07 -1.47
C ASN A 10 -8.11 -2.80 -2.15
N LEU A 11 -8.52 -2.90 -3.42
CA LEU A 11 -9.15 -1.82 -4.18
C LEU A 11 -10.62 -2.17 -4.44
N VAL A 12 -11.53 -1.46 -3.79
CA VAL A 12 -12.98 -1.67 -3.95
C VAL A 12 -13.64 -0.51 -4.66
N LEU A 13 -14.63 -0.83 -5.51
CA LEU A 13 -15.43 0.17 -6.21
C LEU A 13 -16.69 0.47 -5.39
N ASP A 14 -16.85 1.73 -5.03
CA ASP A 14 -18.10 2.26 -4.51
C ASP A 14 -18.88 2.89 -5.67
N MET A 15 -20.04 2.31 -5.97
CA MET A 15 -20.91 2.75 -7.06
C MET A 15 -22.12 3.48 -6.47
N ASP A 16 -22.13 4.81 -6.61
CA ASP A 16 -23.31 5.60 -6.32
C ASP A 16 -24.20 5.64 -7.57
N ARG A 17 -25.25 4.81 -7.54
CA ARG A 17 -26.21 4.69 -8.64
C ARG A 17 -27.07 5.93 -8.83
N ASP A 18 -27.28 6.71 -7.78
CA ASP A 18 -28.10 7.93 -7.84
C ASP A 18 -27.31 9.10 -8.46
N ARG A 19 -25.98 9.07 -8.33
CA ARG A 19 -25.07 10.11 -8.85
C ARG A 19 -24.31 9.72 -10.11
N ASP A 20 -24.55 8.53 -10.65
CA ASP A 20 -23.81 7.94 -11.79
C ASP A 20 -22.29 8.11 -11.63
N SER A 21 -21.78 7.82 -10.43
CA SER A 21 -20.37 8.04 -10.08
C SER A 21 -19.75 6.80 -9.47
N ILE A 22 -18.50 6.54 -9.85
CA ILE A 22 -17.71 5.41 -9.37
C ILE A 22 -16.52 5.99 -8.60
N THR A 23 -16.38 5.58 -7.34
CA THR A 23 -15.24 5.94 -6.49
C THR A 23 -14.42 4.71 -6.18
N LEU A 24 -13.12 4.75 -6.50
CA LEU A 24 -12.17 3.74 -6.05
C LEU A 24 -11.80 4.01 -4.59
N LYS A 25 -11.94 3.00 -3.72
CA LYS A 25 -11.55 3.07 -2.31
C LYS A 25 -10.46 2.06 -2.02
N VAL A 26 -9.45 2.50 -1.28
CA VAL A 26 -8.43 1.62 -0.71
C VAL A 26 -8.94 1.12 0.64
N ILE A 27 -8.84 -0.19 0.89
CA ILE A 27 -9.25 -0.85 2.13
C ILE A 27 -8.09 -1.65 2.72
N ASP A 28 -8.29 -2.18 3.94
CA ASP A 28 -7.33 -3.04 4.65
C ASP A 28 -6.01 -2.36 5.06
N PHE A 29 -6.12 -1.41 5.99
CA PHE A 29 -4.98 -0.66 6.54
C PHE A 29 -4.20 -1.41 7.64
N ASN A 30 -4.37 -2.72 7.78
CA ASN A 30 -3.75 -3.48 8.88
C ASN A 30 -2.21 -3.48 8.83
N ASN A 31 -1.63 -3.33 7.64
CA ASN A 31 -0.18 -3.23 7.43
C ASN A 31 0.34 -1.79 7.42
N SER A 32 -0.52 -0.79 7.55
CA SER A 32 -0.15 0.60 7.34
C SER A 32 0.81 1.14 8.39
N ILE A 33 1.69 2.04 7.95
CA ILE A 33 2.71 2.69 8.77
C ILE A 33 2.42 4.21 8.85
N ILE A 34 2.38 4.74 10.07
CA ILE A 34 2.15 6.16 10.39
C ILE A 34 3.46 6.76 10.90
N GLY A 35 3.81 7.98 10.46
CA GLY A 35 4.98 8.72 10.97
C GLY A 35 6.25 8.62 10.11
N THR A 36 6.11 8.73 8.79
CA THR A 36 7.12 8.41 7.77
C THR A 36 8.11 9.54 7.48
N SER A 37 8.69 10.19 8.50
CA SER A 37 9.83 11.09 8.25
C SER A 37 11.17 10.34 8.14
N HIS A 38 11.19 9.04 8.45
CA HIS A 38 12.41 8.22 8.47
C HIS A 38 12.14 6.86 7.82
N ASP A 39 13.20 6.24 7.32
CA ASP A 39 13.18 4.86 6.87
C ASP A 39 12.73 3.94 8.02
N VAL A 40 12.12 2.81 7.68
CA VAL A 40 11.72 1.78 8.65
C VAL A 40 12.62 0.56 8.54
N GLN A 41 12.86 -0.11 9.66
CA GLN A 41 13.63 -1.35 9.69
C GLN A 41 12.90 -2.43 8.88
N SER A 42 13.67 -3.23 8.15
CA SER A 42 13.18 -4.35 7.34
C SER A 42 12.32 -5.33 8.14
N GLY A 43 11.33 -5.86 7.44
CA GLY A 43 10.46 -6.95 7.85
C GLY A 43 9.49 -7.24 6.71
N GLU A 44 9.28 -8.51 6.37
CA GLU A 44 8.35 -8.90 5.30
C GLU A 44 6.95 -8.39 5.66
N ARG A 45 6.43 -7.48 4.82
CA ARG A 45 5.16 -6.80 5.05
C ARG A 45 4.52 -6.47 3.72
N GLY A 46 3.29 -6.95 3.53
CA GLY A 46 2.58 -6.85 2.26
C GLY A 46 2.44 -8.20 1.57
N THR A 47 1.97 -8.18 0.33
CA THR A 47 1.68 -9.38 -0.46
C THR A 47 2.76 -9.64 -1.50
N THR A 48 3.32 -10.85 -1.53
CA THR A 48 4.31 -11.28 -2.52
C THR A 48 3.82 -11.01 -3.95
N GLY A 49 4.69 -10.44 -4.78
CA GLY A 49 4.37 -10.02 -6.15
C GLY A 49 3.83 -8.59 -6.28
N TYR A 50 3.44 -7.96 -5.17
CA TYR A 50 3.10 -6.53 -5.11
C TYR A 50 4.09 -5.72 -4.25
N MET A 51 4.90 -6.39 -3.43
CA MET A 51 5.94 -5.75 -2.63
C MET A 51 7.08 -5.20 -3.50
N ALA A 52 7.59 -4.04 -3.11
CA ALA A 52 8.81 -3.49 -3.67
C ALA A 52 10.03 -4.33 -3.25
N PRO A 53 11.06 -4.45 -4.09
CA PRO A 53 12.23 -5.29 -3.80
C PRO A 53 12.98 -4.83 -2.54
N GLU A 54 12.97 -3.55 -2.21
CA GLU A 54 13.55 -3.02 -0.98
C GLU A 54 12.83 -3.47 0.30
N VAL A 55 11.55 -3.87 0.20
CA VAL A 55 10.76 -4.41 1.32
C VAL A 55 11.08 -5.89 1.57
N GLU A 56 11.38 -6.63 0.49
CA GLU A 56 11.87 -8.01 0.56
C GLU A 56 13.33 -8.09 1.07
N GLY A 57 14.07 -6.98 0.95
CA GLY A 57 15.41 -6.84 1.49
C GLY A 57 15.45 -6.74 3.01
N HIS A 58 16.60 -7.09 3.59
CA HIS A 58 16.85 -6.96 5.04
C HIS A 58 17.37 -5.58 5.45
N GLU A 59 17.18 -4.54 4.63
CA GLU A 59 17.67 -3.18 4.86
C GLU A 59 16.56 -2.18 5.23
N TRP A 60 16.95 -0.97 5.62
CA TRP A 60 16.01 0.12 5.83
C TRP A 60 15.40 0.57 4.50
N TYR A 61 14.10 0.85 4.49
CA TYR A 61 13.40 1.32 3.30
C TYR A 61 12.43 2.46 3.62
N SER A 62 12.07 3.22 2.58
CA SER A 62 11.04 4.25 2.65
C SER A 62 9.66 3.64 2.37
N PRO A 63 8.74 3.61 3.36
CA PRO A 63 7.40 3.05 3.16
C PRO A 63 6.61 3.74 2.04
N ILE A 64 6.86 5.04 1.83
CA ILE A 64 6.17 5.81 0.79
C ILE A 64 6.66 5.41 -0.61
N LEU A 65 7.94 5.10 -0.77
CA LEU A 65 8.47 4.63 -2.05
C LEU A 65 8.03 3.20 -2.34
N ALA A 66 7.89 2.36 -1.31
CA ALA A 66 7.35 1.01 -1.47
C ALA A 66 5.87 1.00 -1.97
N ASP A 67 5.03 1.89 -1.43
CA ASP A 67 3.66 2.06 -1.94
C ASP A 67 3.65 2.56 -3.40
N LEU A 68 4.58 3.47 -3.75
CA LEU A 68 4.69 3.99 -5.11
C LEU A 68 5.07 2.89 -6.10
N TYR A 69 5.99 2.00 -5.72
CA TYR A 69 6.32 0.80 -6.51
C TYR A 69 5.08 -0.07 -6.74
N SER A 70 4.29 -0.31 -5.68
CA SER A 70 3.09 -1.16 -5.74
C SER A 70 1.99 -0.59 -6.67
N CYS A 71 2.09 0.68 -7.07
CA CYS A 71 1.17 1.34 -8.00
C CYS A 71 1.57 1.22 -9.48
N GLY A 72 2.76 0.67 -9.79
CA GLY A 72 3.28 0.49 -11.14
C GLY A 72 3.00 -0.89 -11.72
#